data_AF-A0A8T4J2M8-F1
#
_entry.id   AF-A0A8T4J2M8-F1
#
_cell.length_a   1.000
_cell.length_b   1.000
_cell.length_c   1.000
_cell.angle_alpha   90.00
_cell.angle_beta   90.00
_cell.angle_gamma   90.00
#
_symmetry.space_group_name_H-M   'P 1'
#
loop_
_entity.id
_entity.type
_entity.pdbx_description
1 polymer ?
#
loop_
_entity_poly.entity_id
_entity_poly.type
_entity_poly.pdbx_seq_one_letter_code
_entity_poly.pdbx_strand_id
1 'polypeptide(L)'
;GDPCEGEGIYRDALTRLGLDVGDDHRRVQRARTHLADILALRGEHRQAEEMYRESLETLRQEMGDEHPHVLEAAHGLAGALLGSGDGVGAERLYRDTLGHRERV
;
A
#
# COMPACT_ATOMS: atom_id res chain seq x y z
N GLY A 1 -1.88 10.47 15.82
CA GLY A 1 -0.68 10.60 14.98
C GLY A 1 -1.13 11.37 13.78
N ASP A 2 -0.58 12.56 13.60
CA ASP A 2 -1.05 13.53 12.61
C ASP A 2 -0.83 13.02 11.18
N PRO A 3 -1.86 13.01 10.32
CA PRO A 3 -1.73 12.61 8.91
C PRO A 3 -0.72 13.49 8.12
N CYS A 4 -0.33 14.64 8.68
CA CYS A 4 0.64 15.56 8.10
C CYS A 4 2.10 15.05 8.14
N GLU A 5 2.48 14.17 9.08
CA GLU A 5 3.85 13.62 9.12
C GLU A 5 4.10 12.62 7.98
N GLY A 6 3.06 11.87 7.58
CA GLY A 6 3.11 10.95 6.45
C GLY A 6 3.38 11.69 5.13
N GLU A 7 2.72 12.83 4.92
CA GLU A 7 2.85 13.62 3.69
C GLU A 7 4.27 14.19 3.50
N GLY A 8 4.94 14.59 4.59
CA GLY A 8 6.30 15.13 4.57
C GLY A 8 7.36 14.07 4.22
N ILE A 9 7.33 12.92 4.89
CA ILE A 9 8.21 11.78 4.58
C ILE A 9 7.96 11.28 3.16
N TYR A 10 6.69 11.27 2.75
CA TYR A 10 6.28 10.87 1.42
C TYR A 10 6.82 11.80 0.32
N ARG A 11 6.71 13.13 0.52
CA ARG A 11 7.28 14.11 -0.40
C ARG A 11 8.80 14.02 -0.47
N ASP A 12 9.47 13.80 0.67
CA ASP A 12 10.93 13.66 0.72
C ASP A 12 11.38 12.38 0.00
N ALA A 13 10.68 11.27 0.20
CA ALA A 13 10.95 9.99 -0.49
C ALA A 13 10.71 10.10 -2.01
N LEU A 14 9.62 10.71 -2.44
CA LEU A 14 9.33 10.99 -3.85
C LEU A 14 10.40 11.88 -4.48
N THR A 15 10.82 12.93 -3.76
CA THR A 15 11.88 13.85 -4.19
C THR A 15 13.22 13.11 -4.32
N ARG A 16 13.58 12.24 -3.35
CA ARG A 16 14.79 11.41 -3.43
C ARG A 16 14.76 10.40 -4.58
N LEU A 17 13.58 9.90 -4.92
CA LEU A 17 13.37 9.02 -6.07
C LEU A 17 13.25 9.79 -7.40
N GLY A 18 13.29 11.12 -7.38
CA GLY A 18 13.22 11.97 -8.58
C GLY A 18 11.84 11.99 -9.24
N LEU A 19 10.78 11.73 -8.49
CA LEU A 19 9.41 11.66 -8.99
C LEU A 19 8.70 13.00 -8.73
N ASP A 20 8.38 13.72 -9.80
CA ASP A 20 7.60 14.96 -9.73
C ASP A 20 6.12 14.63 -9.45
N VAL A 21 5.56 15.28 -8.42
CA VAL A 21 4.22 15.01 -7.85
C VAL A 21 3.09 15.54 -8.75
N GLY A 22 3.43 16.25 -9.83
CA GLY A 22 2.49 17.09 -10.58
C GLY A 22 1.46 16.40 -11.47
N ASP A 23 1.72 15.21 -12.05
CA ASP A 23 0.90 14.79 -13.22
C ASP A 23 0.59 13.29 -13.37
N ASP A 24 1.11 12.40 -12.51
CA ASP A 24 0.88 10.95 -12.70
C ASP A 24 0.60 10.26 -11.36
N HIS A 25 -0.68 10.33 -10.94
CA HIS A 25 -1.19 9.69 -9.72
C HIS A 25 -0.78 8.21 -9.62
N ARG A 26 -0.59 7.51 -10.76
CA ARG A 26 -0.10 6.13 -10.81
C ARG A 26 1.37 5.98 -10.41
N ARG A 27 2.23 6.96 -10.71
CA ARG A 27 3.64 6.96 -10.27
C ARG A 27 3.74 7.23 -8.78
N VAL A 28 2.91 8.14 -8.29
CA VAL A 28 2.73 8.49 -6.88
C VAL A 28 2.32 7.24 -6.09
N GLN A 29 1.29 6.50 -6.52
CA GLN A 29 0.88 5.25 -5.86
C GLN A 29 1.95 4.15 -5.90
N ARG A 30 2.66 4.00 -7.01
CA ARG A 30 3.79 3.04 -7.11
C ARG A 30 4.92 3.35 -6.16
N ALA A 31 5.27 4.63 -6.02
CA ALA A 31 6.31 5.03 -5.08
C ALA A 31 5.89 4.80 -3.63
N ARG A 32 4.60 4.98 -3.31
CA ARG A 32 4.04 4.71 -1.98
C ARG A 32 4.12 3.23 -1.62
N THR A 33 3.72 2.35 -2.53
CA THR A 33 3.85 0.89 -2.36
C THR A 33 5.31 0.46 -2.21
N HIS A 34 6.22 1.02 -3.01
CA HIS A 34 7.65 0.72 -2.92
C HIS A 34 8.27 1.19 -1.59
N LEU A 35 7.83 2.33 -1.05
CA LEU A 35 8.28 2.79 0.26
C LEU A 35 7.77 1.87 1.37
N ALA A 36 6.52 1.40 1.27
CA ALA A 36 5.96 0.42 2.18
C ALA A 36 6.72 -0.91 2.15
N ASP A 37 7.18 -1.37 0.98
CA ASP A 37 8.06 -2.55 0.86
C ASP A 37 9.38 -2.34 1.61
N ILE A 38 10.01 -1.17 1.45
CA ILE A 38 11.26 -0.83 2.13
C ILE A 38 11.06 -0.81 3.66
N LEU A 39 9.95 -0.27 4.14
CA LEU A 39 9.61 -0.28 5.56
C LEU A 39 9.39 -1.71 6.09
N ALA A 40 8.69 -2.54 5.34
CA ALA A 40 8.48 -3.95 5.68
C ALA A 40 9.82 -4.71 5.76
N LEU A 41 10.74 -4.46 4.82
CA LEU A 41 12.09 -5.05 4.82
C LEU A 41 12.95 -4.58 6.00
N ARG A 42 12.70 -3.38 6.53
CA ARG A 42 13.37 -2.86 7.73
C ARG A 42 12.78 -3.38 9.04
N GLY A 43 11.72 -4.17 8.98
CA GLY A 43 10.99 -4.64 10.16
C GLY A 43 9.96 -3.63 10.70
N GLU A 44 9.76 -2.51 10.01
CA GLU A 44 8.80 -1.46 10.38
C GLU A 44 7.39 -1.84 9.87
N HIS A 45 6.96 -3.06 10.19
CA HIS A 45 5.76 -3.69 9.64
C HIS A 45 4.47 -2.88 9.89
N ARG A 46 4.37 -2.18 11.02
CA ARG A 46 3.20 -1.35 11.36
C ARG A 46 3.06 -0.11 10.47
N GLN A 47 4.18 0.55 10.19
CA GLN A 47 4.18 1.71 9.27
C GLN A 47 3.95 1.26 7.83
N ALA A 48 4.52 0.12 7.42
CA ALA A 48 4.23 -0.49 6.12
C ALA A 48 2.74 -0.82 5.97
N GLU A 49 2.13 -1.41 6.99
CA GLU A 49 0.71 -1.76 7.03
C GLU A 49 -0.20 -0.53 6.84
N GLU A 50 0.05 0.57 7.56
CA GLU A 50 -0.71 1.83 7.40
C GLU A 50 -0.58 2.36 5.97
N MET A 51 0.64 2.39 5.44
CA MET A 51 0.92 2.92 4.11
C MET A 51 0.30 2.09 2.98
N TYR A 52 0.28 0.76 3.12
CA TYR A 52 -0.42 -0.10 2.17
C TYR A 52 -1.94 0.04 2.26
N ARG A 53 -2.52 0.23 3.46
CA ARG A 53 -3.98 0.46 3.58
C ARG A 53 -4.43 1.73 2.87
N GLU A 54 -3.72 2.83 3.08
CA GLU A 54 -4.02 4.11 2.41
C GLU A 54 -3.89 3.99 0.88
N SER A 55 -2.85 3.27 0.41
CA SER A 55 -2.65 3.02 -1.02
C SER A 55 -3.78 2.15 -1.58
N LEU A 56 -4.17 1.10 -0.87
CA LEU A 56 -5.24 0.18 -1.29
C LEU A 56 -6.58 0.90 -1.42
N GLU A 57 -6.95 1.71 -0.44
CA GLU A 57 -8.22 2.47 -0.47
C GLU A 57 -8.25 3.43 -1.68
N THR A 58 -7.15 4.14 -1.92
CA THR A 58 -7.05 5.06 -3.05
C THR A 58 -7.13 4.31 -4.38
N LEU A 59 -6.34 3.24 -4.54
CA LEU A 59 -6.30 2.44 -5.76
C LEU A 59 -7.66 1.76 -6.05
N ARG A 60 -8.38 1.32 -5.01
CA ARG A 60 -9.74 0.78 -5.14
C ARG A 60 -10.72 1.82 -5.67
N GLN A 61 -10.69 3.04 -5.16
CA GLN A 61 -11.57 4.11 -5.63
C GLN A 61 -11.29 4.53 -7.07
N GLU A 62 -10.03 4.55 -7.48
CA GLU A 62 -9.65 5.03 -8.81
C GLU A 62 -9.74 3.97 -9.91
N MET A 63 -9.36 2.73 -9.61
CA MET A 63 -9.14 1.69 -10.61
C MET A 63 -10.04 0.46 -10.43
N GLY A 64 -10.73 0.36 -9.30
CA GLY A 64 -11.55 -0.79 -8.94
C GLY A 64 -10.74 -1.95 -8.34
N ASP A 65 -11.42 -2.83 -7.61
CA ASP A 65 -10.84 -3.93 -6.83
C ASP A 65 -10.03 -4.96 -7.65
N GLU A 66 -10.29 -5.06 -8.94
CA GLU A 66 -9.66 -6.06 -9.82
C GLU A 66 -8.35 -5.55 -10.46
N HIS A 67 -8.04 -4.27 -10.30
CA HIS A 67 -6.87 -3.70 -10.95
C HIS A 67 -5.57 -4.34 -10.40
N PRO A 68 -4.60 -4.70 -11.25
CA PRO A 68 -3.36 -5.35 -10.81
C PRO A 68 -2.61 -4.58 -9.71
N HIS A 69 -2.69 -3.24 -9.71
CA HIS A 69 -2.10 -2.42 -8.65
C HIS A 69 -2.80 -2.56 -7.29
N VAL A 70 -4.13 -2.76 -7.27
CA VAL A 70 -4.86 -3.06 -6.03
C VAL A 70 -4.41 -4.41 -5.49
N LEU A 71 -4.28 -5.41 -6.36
CA LEU A 71 -3.81 -6.75 -5.98
C LEU A 71 -2.37 -6.71 -5.43
N GLU A 72 -1.48 -5.92 -6.03
CA GLU A 72 -0.10 -5.75 -5.58
C GLU A 72 -0.04 -5.08 -4.20
N ALA A 73 -0.80 -4.00 -3.99
CA ALA A 73 -0.89 -3.33 -2.69
C ALA A 73 -1.53 -4.23 -1.61
N ALA A 74 -2.54 -5.03 -1.96
CA ALA A 74 -3.12 -6.02 -1.04
C ALA A 74 -2.11 -7.10 -0.64
N HIS A 75 -1.33 -7.59 -1.61
CA HIS A 75 -0.30 -8.58 -1.34
C HIS A 75 0.80 -8.02 -0.41
N GLY A 76 1.24 -6.79 -0.64
CA GLY A 76 2.19 -6.09 0.24
C GLY A 76 1.64 -5.90 1.66
N LEU A 77 0.38 -5.49 1.78
CA LEU A 77 -0.31 -5.37 3.08
C LEU A 77 -0.38 -6.70 3.82
N ALA A 78 -0.70 -7.80 3.14
CA ALA A 78 -0.71 -9.12 3.75
C ALA A 78 0.67 -9.54 4.25
N GLY A 79 1.73 -9.24 3.49
CA GLY A 79 3.12 -9.46 3.92
C GLY A 79 3.47 -8.66 5.17
N ALA A 80 3.08 -7.38 5.22
CA ALA A 80 3.28 -6.53 6.39
C ALA A 80 2.51 -7.06 7.63
N LEU A 81 1.26 -7.48 7.47
CA LEU A 81 0.44 -8.07 8.53
C LEU A 81 1.03 -9.37 9.07
N LEU A 82 1.54 -10.24 8.20
CA LEU A 82 2.24 -11.45 8.65
C LEU A 82 3.52 -11.11 9.42
N GLY A 83 4.28 -10.12 8.98
CA GLY A 83 5.47 -9.62 9.67
C GLY A 83 5.18 -8.99 11.03
N SER A 84 4.03 -8.34 11.19
CA SER A 84 3.56 -7.79 12.48
C SER A 84 2.93 -8.83 13.39
N GLY A 85 2.76 -10.08 12.93
CA GLY A 85 2.17 -11.19 13.69
C GLY A 85 0.64 -11.29 13.57
N ASP A 86 0.01 -10.45 12.74
CA ASP A 86 -1.43 -10.44 12.50
C ASP A 86 -1.84 -11.36 11.33
N GLY A 87 -1.70 -12.67 11.54
CA GLY A 87 -2.08 -13.66 10.53
C GLY A 87 -3.58 -13.68 10.19
N VAL A 88 -4.44 -13.27 11.15
CA VAL A 88 -5.89 -13.22 10.97
C VAL A 88 -6.29 -12.09 10.02
N GLY A 89 -5.71 -10.89 10.16
CA GLY A 89 -5.94 -9.80 9.23
C GLY A 89 -5.40 -10.11 7.84
N ALA A 90 -4.23 -10.76 7.74
CA ALA A 90 -3.68 -11.19 6.45
C ALA A 90 -4.62 -12.17 5.73
N GLU A 91 -5.15 -13.19 6.44
CA GLU A 91 -6.13 -14.13 5.87
C GLU A 91 -7.40 -13.42 5.41
N ARG A 92 -7.93 -12.51 6.24
CA ARG A 92 -9.14 -11.75 5.91
C ARG A 92 -8.94 -10.88 4.67
N LEU A 93 -7.78 -10.23 4.56
CA LEU A 93 -7.42 -9.41 3.40
C LEU A 93 -7.32 -10.25 2.12
N TYR A 94 -6.70 -11.43 2.19
CA TYR A 94 -6.63 -12.34 1.05
C TYR A 94 -8.02 -12.83 0.63
N ARG A 95 -8.89 -13.18 1.59
CA ARG A 95 -10.28 -13.58 1.28
C ARG A 95 -11.07 -12.45 0.62
N ASP A 96 -10.91 -11.23 1.10
CA ASP A 96 -11.56 -10.04 0.53
C ASP A 96 -11.09 -9.84 -0.93
N THR A 97 -9.77 -9.84 -1.15
CA THR A 97 -9.15 -9.65 -2.46
C THR A 97 -9.50 -10.77 -3.46
N LEU A 98 -9.55 -12.02 -3.00
CA LEU A 98 -9.93 -13.18 -3.83
C LEU A 98 -11.45 -13.26 -4.06
N GLY A 99 -12.26 -12.88 -3.08
CA GLY A 99 -13.72 -12.85 -3.21
C GLY A 99 -14.20 -11.88 -4.29
N HIS A 100 -13.43 -10.83 -4.59
CA HIS A 100 -13.67 -9.97 -5.74
C HIS A 100 -13.33 -10.64 -7.08
N ARG A 101 -12.33 -11.53 -7.14
CA ARG A 101 -11.97 -12.29 -8.37
C ARG A 101 -12.95 -13.42 -8.70
N GLU A 102 -13.65 -13.98 -7.70
CA GLU A 102 -14.61 -15.08 -7.90
C GLU A 102 -16.03 -14.63 -8.27
N ARG A 103 -16.34 -13.32 -8.26
CA ARG A 103 -17.66 -12.80 -8.65
C ARG A 103 -17.81 -12.48 -10.15
N VAL A 104 -16.88 -12.94 -10.98
CA VAL A 104 -16.91 -12.81 -12.46
C VAL A 104 -17.38 -14.10 -13.10
#